data_AF-A0A964YP73-F1
#
_entry.id   AF-A0A964YP73-F1
#
_cell.length_a   1.000
_cell.length_b   1.000
_cell.length_c   1.000
_cell.angle_alpha   90.00
_cell.angle_beta   90.00
_cell.angle_gamma   90.00
#
_symmetry.space_group_name_H-M   'P 1'
#
loop_
_entity.id
_entity.type
_entity.pdbx_description
1 polymer ?
#
loop_
_entity_poly.entity_id
_entity_poly.type
_entity_poly.pdbx_seq_one_letter_code
_entity_poly.pdbx_strand_id
1 'polypeptide(L)' 'MIIGEVQWFKYPEEIIDADGFADLTQASVVGCIGLDAYTKLSIIQRFEYAKPDKPPRIKS' A
#
# COMPACT_ATOMS: atom_id res chain seq x y z
N MET A 1 13.78 -19.08 2.71
CA MET A 1 13.73 -17.83 3.50
C MET A 1 15.01 -17.08 3.24
N ILE A 2 14.92 -15.83 2.80
CA ILE A 2 16.07 -14.94 2.56
C ILE A 2 15.81 -13.67 3.36
N ILE A 3 16.82 -13.13 4.05
CA ILE A 3 16.75 -11.88 4.81
C ILE A 3 17.74 -10.90 4.16
N GLY A 4 17.29 -9.68 3.88
CA GLY A 4 18.10 -8.63 3.28
C GLY A 4 17.66 -7.24 3.76
N GLU A 5 18.57 -6.27 3.63
CA GLU A 5 18.35 -4.87 4.00
C GLU A 5 18.14 -4.02 2.74
N VAL A 6 17.08 -3.20 2.71
CA VAL A 6 16.82 -2.25 1.62
C VAL A 6 17.75 -1.05 1.77
N GLN A 7 18.64 -0.83 0.80
CA GLN A 7 19.60 0.28 0.81
C GLN A 7 19.08 1.53 0.07
N TRP A 8 18.43 1.33 -1.07
CA TRP A 8 17.97 2.40 -1.96
C TRP A 8 16.63 2.00 -2.59
N PHE A 9 15.79 2.99 -2.92
CA PHE A 9 14.52 2.78 -3.60
C PHE A 9 14.34 3.82 -4.70
N LYS A 10 13.85 3.41 -5.87
CA LYS A 10 13.51 4.29 -7.01
C LYS A 10 12.03 4.09 -7.33
N TYR A 11 11.31 5.20 -7.42
CA TYR A 11 9.87 5.21 -7.63
C TYR A 11 9.47 6.45 -8.44
N PRO A 12 8.31 6.42 -9.14
CA PRO A 12 7.71 7.62 -9.70
C PRO A 12 7.26 8.54 -8.57
N GLU A 13 7.55 9.84 -8.64
CA GLU A 13 7.24 10.76 -7.54
C GLU A 13 5.74 10.88 -7.28
N GLU A 14 4.93 10.78 -8.33
CA GLU A 14 3.48 10.91 -8.30
C GLU A 14 2.76 9.88 -7.41
N ILE A 15 3.40 8.76 -7.10
CA ILE A 15 2.77 7.71 -6.29
C ILE A 15 2.89 7.96 -4.79
N ILE A 16 3.67 8.95 -4.35
CA ILE A 16 3.87 9.25 -2.95
C ILE A 16 2.97 10.43 -2.53
N ASP A 17 2.00 10.13 -1.68
CA ASP A 17 1.19 11.15 -1.02
C ASP A 17 2.03 12.01 -0.07
N ALA A 18 1.54 13.21 0.25
CA ALA A 18 2.23 14.16 1.15
C ALA A 18 2.52 13.60 2.56
N ASP A 19 1.81 12.55 2.99
CA ASP A 19 2.03 11.87 4.26
C ASP A 19 3.00 10.68 4.17
N GLY A 20 3.65 10.50 3.01
CA GLY A 20 4.62 9.44 2.73
C GLY A 20 3.98 8.11 2.30
N PHE A 21 2.67 8.05 2.09
CA PHE A 21 2.00 6.84 1.61
C PHE A 21 2.24 6.61 0.12
N ALA A 22 2.72 5.42 -0.24
CA ALA A 22 2.87 5.00 -1.62
C ALA A 22 1.57 4.38 -2.15
N ASP A 23 0.81 5.12 -2.96
CA ASP A 23 -0.35 4.62 -3.68
C ASP A 23 0.06 3.77 -4.89
N LEU A 24 0.24 2.48 -4.63
CA LEU A 24 0.60 1.50 -5.66
C LEU A 24 -0.45 1.34 -6.75
N THR A 25 -1.70 1.80 -6.52
CA THR A 25 -2.75 1.73 -7.55
C THR A 25 -2.47 2.67 -8.73
N GLN A 26 -1.60 3.67 -8.53
CA GLN A 26 -1.12 4.58 -9.57
C GLN A 26 0.08 4.02 -10.37
N ALA A 27 0.77 2.99 -9.84
CA ALA A 27 1.99 2.43 -10.44
C ALA A 27 1.76 1.18 -11.33
N SER A 28 0.54 0.93 -11.79
CA SER A 28 0.18 -0.32 -12.52
C SER A 28 0.57 -1.60 -11.79
N VAL A 29 0.64 -1.56 -10.46
CA VAL A 29 0.92 -2.74 -9.64
C VAL A 29 -0.29 -3.68 -9.66
N VAL A 30 -0.01 -4.99 -9.66
CA VAL A 30 -1.03 -6.03 -9.65
C VAL A 30 -0.95 -6.87 -8.37
N GLY A 31 -2.10 -7.33 -7.89
CA GLY A 31 -2.16 -8.39 -6.89
C GLY A 31 -2.02 -9.77 -7.53
N CYS A 32 -1.69 -10.77 -6.72
CA CYS A 32 -1.66 -12.17 -7.13
C CYS A 32 -2.53 -13.01 -6.19
N ILE A 33 -3.31 -13.92 -6.75
CA ILE A 33 -4.15 -14.88 -6.03
C ILE A 33 -3.82 -16.28 -6.57
N GLY A 34 -3.45 -17.19 -5.67
CA GLY A 34 -3.09 -18.55 -6.06
C GLY A 34 -1.82 -18.59 -6.90
N LEU A 35 -1.85 -19.33 -8.00
CA LEU A 35 -0.68 -19.56 -8.86
C LEU A 35 -0.75 -18.79 -10.18
N ASP A 36 -1.94 -18.35 -10.61
CA ASP A 36 -2.17 -17.87 -11.97
C ASP A 36 -3.15 -16.69 -12.09
N ALA A 37 -3.78 -16.25 -11.00
CA ALA A 37 -4.73 -15.13 -11.05
C ALA A 37 -4.06 -13.81 -10.64
N TYR A 38 -4.13 -12.82 -11.53
CA TYR A 38 -3.64 -11.47 -11.30
C TYR A 38 -4.80 -10.49 -11.19
N THR A 39 -4.75 -9.56 -10.24
CA THR A 39 -5.84 -8.63 -9.97
C THR A 39 -5.41 -7.18 -10.15
N LYS A 40 -6.32 -6.38 -10.70
CA LYS A 40 -6.20 -4.92 -10.68
C LYS A 40 -6.42 -4.42 -9.26
N LEU A 41 -5.63 -3.44 -8.83
CA LEU A 41 -5.75 -2.84 -7.51
C LEU A 41 -6.66 -1.60 -7.54
N SER A 42 -7.37 -1.39 -6.44
CA SER A 42 -8.08 -0.15 -6.11
C SER A 42 -8.04 0.07 -4.60
N ILE A 43 -7.92 1.33 -4.17
CA ILE A 43 -8.05 1.69 -2.75
C ILE A 43 -9.54 1.72 -2.42
N ILE A 44 -9.96 0.87 -1.48
CA ILE A 44 -11.32 0.90 -0.93
C ILE A 44 -11.43 2.01 0.11
N GLN A 45 -10.51 2.04 1.08
CA GLN A 45 -10.46 3.02 2.16
C GLN A 45 -9.11 2.99 2.88
N ARG A 46 -8.61 4.15 3.34
CA ARG A 46 -7.51 4.23 4.31
C ARG A 46 -8.07 4.46 5.72
N PHE A 47 -7.56 3.75 6.71
CA PHE A 47 -7.95 3.88 8.12
C PHE A 47 -6.78 4.41 8.96
N GLU A 48 -7.09 5.15 10.02
CA GLU A 48 -6.11 5.52 11.04
C GLU A 48 -5.64 4.28 11.84
N TYR A 49 -4.51 4.43 12.54
CA TYR A 49 -4.04 3.41 13.48
C TYR A 49 -5.12 3.11 14.54
N ALA A 50 -5.48 1.84 14.67
CA ALA A 50 -6.52 1.38 15.59
C ALA A 50 -6.10 1.62 17.05
N LYS A 51 -7.02 2.14 17.86
CA LYS A 51 -6.84 2.28 19.32
C LYS A 51 -7.80 1.31 20.00
N PRO A 52 -7.36 0.54 21.03
CA PRO A 52 -8.16 -0.53 21.64
C PRO A 52 -9.57 -0.12 22.03
N ASP A 53 -9.71 1.09 22.58
CA ASP A 53 -10.97 1.59 23.11
C ASP A 53 -11.67 2.60 22.18
N LYS A 54 -11.35 2.60 20.89
CA LYS A 54 -11.97 3.51 19.92
C LYS A 54 -12.48 2.76 18.68
N PRO A 55 -13.63 3.17 18.12
CA PRO A 55 -14.04 2.65 16.83
C PRO A 55 -13.01 2.99 15.74
N PRO A 56 -12.92 2.19 14.67
CA PRO A 56 -12.08 2.52 13.52
C PRO A 56 -12.41 3.89 12.96
N ARG A 57 -11.37 4.65 12.59
CA ARG A 57 -11.52 5.97 12.00
C ARG A 57 -10.98 5.97 10.58
N ILE A 58 -11.73 6.57 9.68
CA ILE A 58 -11.28 6.84 8.31
C ILE A 58 -10.15 7.86 8.39
N LYS A 59 -9.05 7.59 7.69
CA LYS A 59 -7.98 8.54 7.51
C LYS A 59 -8.47 9.67 6.60
N SER A 60 -8.44 10.90 7.11
CA SER A 60 -8.78 12.13 6.40
C SER A 60 -7.72 12.53 5.39
#